data_AF-A0A2V2RMN2-F1
#
_entry.id   AF-A0A2V2RMN2-F1
#
_cell.length_a   1.000
_cell.length_b   1.000
_cell.length_c   1.000
_cell.angle_alpha   90.00
_cell.angle_beta   90.00
_cell.angle_gamma   90.00
#
_symmetry.space_group_name_H-M   'P 1'
#
loop_
_entity.id
_entity.type
_entity.pdbx_description
1 polymer ?
#
loop_
_entity_poly.entity_id
_entity_poly.type
_entity_poly.pdbx_seq_one_letter_code
_entity_poly.pdbx_strand_id
1 'polypeptide(L)'
;MPKKLISISLIILALIFIGYGLLKSLLPITSQGFKISSFQNLPVQEGGRIKPLDTVARNTLLMISGRQTVSLPDQSKKHLSAIAWLMDVTMRPEVSNTYKIFRIDNPEVLGLFAWEKTDSKRFSFNDLSPHLDKIVEQVHQINPEKEHQSVFEQQLNNLYQSLIAYNRLIALFSTVTQPDLLEQEYATWTASITSGMQAIQAQEKKEDYDAEALSRFVQMADRYLDFAKLETLGIVPPTLEGDRASGKWANVGQALLDVIVTQKFPEILINYAALTLAYRNLDSITFNSSLLKLHSELDPSINKFKINFEVFFNKLQPFYLCTILYILIFLMICIDWIFPNFNLRRPAFYILLITFILHTFGLIARMYIQGRPPVTNLYSSAIFIGWASVLIGLFMERMNRNGLGAAVASLIGFATLIIAHNLGLGTDTLEMVRAVLDSNFWLSTHVVVVTLGYSSMFLMGLLGIFYIIGNLRPSGLSPQTKHSLSSMVFGILCFATLFSFVGTMLGGIWADQSWGRFWGWDPKENGALLIVLWCAIMLHARWGRLVQDHGLMIMAVFGNIVTSWSWFGTNMLGVGLHAYGFMNRAFFILSLWIFLQLVIISISLFVNKKANAEAK
;
A
#
# COMPACT_ATOMS: atom_id res chain seq x y z
N MET A 1 -26.18 -16.20 32.36
CA MET A 1 -25.97 -14.72 32.35
C MET A 1 -27.13 -14.04 31.65
N PRO A 2 -27.63 -12.89 32.12
CA PRO A 2 -28.67 -12.16 31.41
C PRO A 2 -28.15 -11.72 30.02
N LYS A 3 -28.96 -11.87 28.96
CA LYS A 3 -28.56 -11.59 27.56
C LYS A 3 -27.94 -10.19 27.35
N LYS A 4 -28.36 -9.22 28.16
CA LYS A 4 -27.79 -7.86 28.21
C LYS A 4 -26.31 -7.86 28.64
N LEU A 5 -25.93 -8.69 29.61
CA LEU A 5 -24.54 -8.80 30.09
C LEU A 5 -23.62 -9.30 28.97
N ILE A 6 -24.04 -10.34 28.26
CA ILE A 6 -23.26 -10.93 27.14
C ILE A 6 -23.03 -9.89 26.04
N SER A 7 -24.07 -9.13 25.68
CA SER A 7 -23.96 -8.07 24.68
C SER A 7 -22.98 -6.98 25.08
N ILE A 8 -23.03 -6.53 26.34
CA ILE A 8 -22.12 -5.50 26.86
C ILE A 8 -20.69 -6.03 26.92
N SER A 9 -20.48 -7.27 27.38
CA SER A 9 -19.15 -7.89 27.44
C SER A 9 -18.47 -7.99 26.08
N LEU A 10 -19.20 -8.35 25.01
CA LEU A 10 -18.64 -8.43 23.65
C LEU A 10 -18.21 -7.05 23.11
N ILE A 11 -18.99 -6.01 23.38
CA ILE A 11 -18.65 -4.63 22.99
C ILE A 11 -17.41 -4.16 23.77
N ILE A 12 -17.37 -4.40 25.07
CA ILE A 12 -16.21 -4.08 25.91
C ILE A 12 -14.96 -4.82 25.41
N LEU A 13 -15.07 -6.09 25.05
CA LEU A 13 -13.94 -6.86 24.52
C LEU A 13 -13.41 -6.25 23.21
N ALA A 14 -14.28 -5.83 22.30
CA ALA A 14 -13.89 -5.15 21.07
C ALA A 14 -13.17 -3.81 21.37
N LEU A 15 -13.67 -3.04 22.35
CA LEU A 15 -13.02 -1.80 22.79
C LEU A 15 -11.67 -2.05 23.45
N ILE A 16 -11.53 -3.09 24.27
CA ILE A 16 -10.25 -3.50 24.88
C ILE A 16 -9.26 -3.91 23.78
N PHE A 17 -9.71 -4.65 22.76
CA PHE A 17 -8.87 -5.05 21.63
C PHE A 17 -8.33 -3.84 20.87
N ILE A 18 -9.19 -2.87 20.54
CA ILE A 18 -8.77 -1.62 19.89
C ILE A 18 -7.88 -0.79 20.82
N GLY A 19 -8.25 -0.68 22.09
CA GLY A 19 -7.49 0.04 23.12
C GLY A 19 -6.09 -0.54 23.34
N TYR A 20 -5.94 -1.86 23.26
CA TYR A 20 -4.64 -2.53 23.29
C TYR A 20 -3.79 -2.17 22.07
N GLY A 21 -4.39 -2.15 20.86
CA GLY A 21 -3.73 -1.69 19.65
C GLY A 21 -3.24 -0.24 19.76
N LEU A 22 -4.11 0.66 20.26
CA LEU A 22 -3.78 2.07 20.52
C LEU A 22 -2.64 2.20 21.53
N LEU A 23 -2.74 1.56 22.70
CA LEU A 23 -1.72 1.62 23.73
C LEU A 23 -0.36 1.13 23.20
N LYS A 24 -0.36 -0.03 22.51
CA LYS A 24 0.85 -0.59 21.90
C LYS A 24 1.49 0.35 20.87
N SER A 25 0.68 1.10 20.11
CA SER A 25 1.18 2.06 19.12
C SER A 25 1.83 3.31 19.72
N LEU A 26 1.46 3.68 20.95
CA LEU A 26 1.99 4.83 21.68
C LEU A 26 3.25 4.51 22.50
N LEU A 27 3.51 3.23 22.79
CA LEU A 27 4.68 2.84 23.59
C LEU A 27 5.99 3.11 22.82
N PRO A 28 6.98 3.75 23.46
CA PRO A 28 8.28 3.96 22.85
C PRO A 28 9.01 2.62 22.69
N ILE A 29 9.81 2.53 21.63
CA ILE A 29 10.69 1.38 21.39
C ILE A 29 12.08 1.79 21.87
N THR A 30 12.57 1.09 22.88
CA THR A 30 13.96 1.18 23.35
C THR A 30 14.56 -0.22 23.38
N SER A 31 15.84 -0.33 23.06
CA SER A 31 16.58 -1.58 23.16
C SER A 31 17.99 -1.25 23.61
N GLN A 32 18.47 -1.90 24.69
CA GLN A 32 19.86 -1.74 25.17
C GLN A 32 20.30 -0.26 25.33
N GLY A 33 19.40 0.61 25.80
CA GLY A 33 19.66 2.05 25.95
C GLY A 33 19.48 2.91 24.69
N PHE A 34 19.40 2.31 23.50
CA PHE A 34 19.16 3.02 22.25
C PHE A 34 17.72 3.53 22.14
N LYS A 35 17.54 4.82 21.86
CA LYS A 35 16.24 5.46 21.62
C LYS A 35 15.76 5.22 20.17
N ILE A 36 15.42 3.97 19.86
CA ILE A 36 14.92 3.55 18.54
C ILE A 36 13.69 4.38 18.14
N SER A 37 12.83 4.76 19.09
CA SER A 37 11.68 5.63 18.81
C SER A 37 12.03 7.00 18.26
N SER A 38 13.19 7.57 18.59
CA SER A 38 13.64 8.84 18.03
C SER A 38 14.28 8.65 16.65
N PHE A 39 14.96 7.51 16.45
CA PHE A 39 15.58 7.16 15.17
C PHE A 39 14.52 6.91 14.08
N GLN A 40 13.44 6.20 14.43
CA GLN A 40 12.32 5.91 13.53
C GLN A 40 11.65 7.18 12.96
N ASN A 41 11.77 8.32 13.67
CA ASN A 41 11.15 9.60 13.34
C ASN A 41 12.07 10.51 12.51
N LEU A 42 13.29 10.06 12.16
CA LEU A 42 14.13 10.84 11.25
C LEU A 42 13.42 10.98 9.90
N PRO A 43 13.30 12.20 9.36
CA PRO A 43 12.66 12.46 8.09
C PRO A 43 13.56 12.02 6.94
N VAL A 44 12.93 11.50 5.89
CA VAL A 44 13.56 11.13 4.62
C VAL A 44 12.62 11.50 3.49
N GLN A 45 13.15 11.97 2.36
CA GLN A 45 12.39 12.27 1.17
C GLN A 45 12.48 11.12 0.16
N GLU A 46 11.34 10.61 -0.28
CA GLU A 46 11.25 9.65 -1.38
C GLU A 46 10.13 10.08 -2.32
N GLY A 47 10.40 10.13 -3.63
CA GLY A 47 9.39 10.55 -4.62
C GLY A 47 8.80 11.95 -4.34
N GLY A 48 9.59 12.85 -3.75
CA GLY A 48 9.17 14.20 -3.36
C GLY A 48 8.40 14.31 -2.03
N ARG A 49 8.05 13.20 -1.37
CA ARG A 49 7.34 13.19 -0.08
C ARG A 49 8.31 12.98 1.08
N ILE A 50 8.28 13.87 2.07
CA ILE A 50 8.99 13.69 3.35
C ILE A 50 8.18 12.74 4.23
N LYS A 51 8.82 11.69 4.74
CA LYS A 51 8.23 10.62 5.57
C LYS A 51 9.21 10.15 6.66
N PRO A 52 8.75 9.45 7.71
CA PRO A 52 9.66 8.84 8.68
C PRO A 52 10.47 7.67 8.09
N LEU A 53 11.69 7.45 8.60
CA LEU A 53 12.47 6.23 8.35
C LEU A 53 11.69 4.94 8.70
N ASP A 54 10.79 4.96 9.68
CA ASP A 54 9.89 3.82 9.98
C ASP A 54 9.10 3.36 8.75
N THR A 55 8.61 4.29 7.93
CA THR A 55 7.86 3.96 6.69
C THR A 55 8.78 3.27 5.68
N VAL A 56 9.98 3.80 5.45
CA VAL A 56 10.97 3.19 4.54
C VAL A 56 11.34 1.79 5.01
N ALA A 57 11.62 1.63 6.30
CA ALA A 57 11.97 0.35 6.90
C ALA A 57 10.87 -0.70 6.70
N ARG A 58 9.61 -0.35 6.98
CA ARG A 58 8.46 -1.27 6.87
C ARG A 58 8.18 -1.67 5.43
N ASN A 59 8.17 -0.71 4.51
CA ASN A 59 7.83 -0.96 3.12
C ASN A 59 8.92 -1.78 2.43
N THR A 60 10.19 -1.44 2.65
CA THR A 60 11.32 -2.16 2.05
C THR A 60 11.44 -3.57 2.63
N LEU A 61 11.27 -3.75 3.93
CA LEU A 61 11.28 -5.10 4.52
C LEU A 61 10.08 -5.95 4.05
N LEU A 62 8.90 -5.33 3.88
CA LEU A 62 7.73 -6.02 3.33
C LEU A 62 7.96 -6.44 1.88
N MET A 63 8.61 -5.59 1.07
CA MET A 63 8.99 -5.90 -0.31
C MET A 63 9.97 -7.08 -0.36
N ILE A 64 11.05 -7.04 0.41
CA ILE A 64 12.10 -8.08 0.39
C ILE A 64 11.61 -9.40 0.99
N SER A 65 10.87 -9.32 2.10
CA SER A 65 10.60 -10.49 2.95
C SER A 65 9.15 -10.94 2.99
N GLY A 66 8.20 -10.15 2.49
CA GLY A 66 6.77 -10.38 2.67
C GLY A 66 6.31 -10.24 4.13
N ARG A 67 7.15 -9.68 5.02
CA ARG A 67 6.86 -9.44 6.44
C ARG A 67 7.40 -8.07 6.86
N GLN A 68 6.90 -7.53 7.97
CA GLN A 68 7.42 -6.29 8.58
C GLN A 68 8.28 -6.57 9.83
N THR A 69 8.71 -7.82 10.01
CA THR A 69 9.57 -8.26 11.12
C THR A 69 10.55 -9.32 10.63
N VAL A 70 11.73 -9.35 11.27
CA VAL A 70 12.78 -10.34 10.97
C VAL A 70 12.87 -11.36 12.10
N SER A 71 12.95 -12.64 11.74
CA SER A 71 13.26 -13.72 12.68
C SER A 71 14.77 -13.86 12.78
N LEU A 72 15.30 -13.80 14.00
CA LEU A 72 16.73 -13.98 14.24
C LEU A 72 17.16 -15.45 14.05
N PRO A 73 18.40 -15.71 13.61
CA PRO A 73 18.91 -17.07 13.42
C PRO A 73 19.02 -17.89 14.72
N ASP A 74 19.28 -17.21 15.84
CA ASP A 74 19.47 -17.84 17.15
C ASP A 74 18.12 -17.96 17.88
N GLN A 75 17.77 -19.17 18.32
CA GLN A 75 16.41 -19.68 18.64
C GLN A 75 15.69 -19.04 19.84
N SER A 76 15.76 -17.73 20.02
CA SER A 76 14.78 -17.01 20.83
C SER A 76 13.62 -16.59 19.92
N LYS A 77 12.37 -16.69 20.41
CA LYS A 77 11.16 -16.14 19.76
C LYS A 77 11.20 -14.60 19.65
N LYS A 78 12.37 -13.98 19.58
CA LYS A 78 12.58 -12.54 19.43
C LYS A 78 12.56 -12.21 17.94
N HIS A 79 11.59 -11.39 17.58
CA HIS A 79 11.50 -10.77 16.26
C HIS A 79 12.11 -9.37 16.34
N LEU A 80 12.93 -9.01 15.36
CA LEU A 80 13.33 -7.62 15.16
C LEU A 80 12.18 -6.87 14.47
N SER A 81 11.93 -5.64 14.93
CA SER A 81 11.05 -4.72 14.21
C SER A 81 11.72 -4.25 12.91
N ALA A 82 10.92 -3.79 11.94
CA ALA A 82 11.46 -3.25 10.69
C ALA A 82 12.49 -2.14 10.92
N ILE A 83 12.24 -1.22 11.87
CA ILE A 83 13.19 -0.14 12.14
C ILE A 83 14.49 -0.64 12.79
N ALA A 84 14.44 -1.63 13.67
CA ALA A 84 15.65 -2.23 14.24
C ALA A 84 16.45 -2.97 13.17
N TRP A 85 15.76 -3.68 12.27
CA TRP A 85 16.37 -4.26 11.09
C TRP A 85 17.05 -3.21 10.20
N LEU A 86 16.40 -2.06 9.95
CA LEU A 86 17.01 -0.98 9.16
C LEU A 86 18.27 -0.41 9.84
N MET A 87 18.30 -0.31 11.17
CA MET A 87 19.52 0.08 11.89
C MET A 87 20.65 -0.91 11.65
N ASP A 88 20.36 -2.22 11.71
CA ASP A 88 21.37 -3.24 11.40
C ASP A 88 21.83 -3.15 9.94
N VAL A 89 20.92 -2.97 8.98
CA VAL A 89 21.28 -2.84 7.56
C VAL A 89 22.17 -1.63 7.29
N THR A 90 21.86 -0.49 7.90
CA THR A 90 22.55 0.78 7.62
C THR A 90 23.85 0.94 8.40
N MET A 91 23.99 0.28 9.56
CA MET A 91 25.12 0.52 10.47
C MET A 91 25.93 -0.75 10.79
N ARG A 92 25.34 -1.94 10.68
CA ARG A 92 25.99 -3.24 10.92
C ARG A 92 25.68 -4.23 9.79
N PRO A 93 26.00 -3.88 8.53
CA PRO A 93 25.69 -4.73 7.37
C PRO A 93 26.26 -6.14 7.53
N GLU A 94 27.42 -6.29 8.18
CA GLU A 94 28.03 -7.59 8.47
C GLU A 94 27.11 -8.52 9.29
N VAL A 95 26.29 -7.96 10.18
CA VAL A 95 25.30 -8.69 10.96
C VAL A 95 24.04 -8.90 10.13
N SER A 96 23.51 -7.84 9.51
CA SER A 96 22.25 -7.94 8.77
C SER A 96 22.33 -8.84 7.55
N ASN A 97 23.51 -8.97 6.94
CA ASN A 97 23.74 -9.83 5.79
C ASN A 97 23.51 -11.32 6.10
N THR A 98 23.50 -11.69 7.39
CA THR A 98 23.18 -13.05 7.87
C THR A 98 21.69 -13.31 8.01
N TYR A 99 20.85 -12.26 7.98
CA TYR A 99 19.41 -12.40 8.22
C TYR A 99 18.71 -13.00 7.01
N LYS A 100 17.93 -14.07 7.23
CA LYS A 100 17.17 -14.78 6.19
C LYS A 100 15.90 -14.02 5.79
N ILE A 101 16.08 -12.89 5.12
CA ILE A 101 14.99 -11.98 4.74
C ILE A 101 14.52 -12.18 3.30
N PHE A 102 15.37 -12.61 2.38
CA PHE A 102 15.03 -12.75 0.96
C PHE A 102 14.15 -13.98 0.76
N ARG A 103 12.92 -13.77 0.30
CA ARG A 103 11.98 -14.86 0.07
C ARG A 103 12.05 -15.32 -1.38
N ILE A 104 12.35 -16.61 -1.59
CA ILE A 104 12.36 -17.24 -2.92
C ILE A 104 11.43 -18.46 -2.86
N ASP A 105 10.29 -18.37 -3.56
CA ASP A 105 9.29 -19.44 -3.60
C ASP A 105 9.34 -20.27 -4.90
N ASN A 106 9.94 -19.74 -5.96
CA ASN A 106 9.91 -20.36 -7.30
C ASN A 106 11.03 -21.42 -7.44
N PRO A 107 10.71 -22.69 -7.76
CA PRO A 107 11.71 -23.76 -7.90
C PRO A 107 12.73 -23.53 -9.01
N GLU A 108 12.35 -22.90 -10.12
CA GLU A 108 13.27 -22.60 -11.23
C GLU A 108 14.28 -21.51 -10.83
N VAL A 109 13.86 -20.50 -10.06
CA VAL A 109 14.77 -19.50 -9.47
C VAL A 109 15.71 -20.16 -8.47
N LEU A 110 15.22 -21.09 -7.64
CA LEU A 110 16.08 -21.88 -6.74
C LEU A 110 17.08 -22.76 -7.51
N GLY A 111 16.69 -23.25 -8.70
CA GLY A 111 17.55 -24.07 -9.54
C GLY A 111 18.76 -23.34 -10.12
N LEU A 112 18.69 -22.01 -10.26
CA LEU A 112 19.86 -21.19 -10.60
C LEU A 112 21.01 -21.35 -9.59
N PHE A 113 20.68 -21.74 -8.35
CA PHE A 113 21.61 -21.89 -7.24
C PHE A 113 21.76 -23.34 -6.77
N ALA A 114 21.13 -24.31 -7.46
CA ALA A 114 21.03 -25.72 -7.04
C ALA A 114 20.37 -25.90 -5.65
N TRP A 115 19.35 -25.09 -5.35
CA TRP A 115 18.62 -25.11 -4.08
C TRP A 115 17.20 -25.69 -4.21
N GLU A 116 16.90 -26.44 -5.27
CA GLU A 116 15.54 -26.94 -5.53
C GLU A 116 15.03 -27.89 -4.44
N LYS A 117 15.95 -28.55 -3.73
CA LYS A 117 15.67 -29.52 -2.66
C LYS A 117 15.67 -28.91 -1.25
N THR A 118 15.90 -27.62 -1.12
CA THR A 118 16.01 -26.97 0.20
C THR A 118 14.62 -26.71 0.79
N ASP A 119 14.39 -27.12 2.04
CA ASP A 119 13.12 -26.88 2.76
C ASP A 119 12.91 -25.40 3.12
N SER A 120 13.98 -24.60 3.09
CA SER A 120 13.93 -23.18 3.40
C SER A 120 13.56 -22.34 2.19
N LYS A 121 12.55 -21.47 2.35
CA LYS A 121 12.15 -20.46 1.36
C LYS A 121 12.76 -19.08 1.61
N ARG A 122 13.70 -18.98 2.55
CA ARG A 122 14.27 -17.72 3.01
C ARG A 122 15.78 -17.79 3.08
N PHE A 123 16.41 -16.83 2.41
CA PHE A 123 17.85 -16.76 2.22
C PHE A 123 18.36 -15.43 2.74
N SER A 124 19.63 -15.43 3.14
CA SER A 124 20.35 -14.24 3.60
C SER A 124 21.06 -13.56 2.43
N PHE A 125 21.52 -12.33 2.63
CA PHE A 125 22.34 -11.67 1.62
C PHE A 125 23.65 -12.45 1.40
N ASN A 126 24.24 -13.01 2.45
CA ASN A 126 25.45 -13.84 2.35
C ASN A 126 25.22 -15.11 1.53
N ASP A 127 24.02 -15.69 1.55
CA ASP A 127 23.69 -16.83 0.70
C ASP A 127 23.64 -16.43 -0.80
N LEU A 128 23.16 -15.22 -1.10
CA LEU A 128 22.93 -14.74 -2.47
C LEU A 128 24.14 -14.00 -3.08
N SER A 129 24.98 -13.39 -2.25
CA SER A 129 26.12 -12.58 -2.68
C SER A 129 27.07 -13.31 -3.66
N PRO A 130 27.42 -14.60 -3.48
CA PRO A 130 28.23 -15.35 -4.44
C PRO A 130 27.57 -15.59 -5.80
N HIS A 131 26.29 -15.29 -5.95
CA HIS A 131 25.49 -15.56 -7.15
C HIS A 131 24.97 -14.29 -7.82
N LEU A 132 25.36 -13.09 -7.36
CA LEU A 132 24.86 -11.81 -7.88
C LEU A 132 25.09 -11.67 -9.39
N ASP A 133 26.28 -12.00 -9.88
CA ASP A 133 26.60 -11.88 -11.30
C ASP A 133 25.68 -12.74 -12.17
N LYS A 134 25.37 -13.96 -11.72
CA LYS A 134 24.42 -14.86 -12.41
C LYS A 134 23.01 -14.29 -12.41
N ILE A 135 22.57 -13.71 -11.29
CA ILE A 135 21.24 -13.07 -11.20
C ILE A 135 21.16 -11.90 -12.18
N VAL A 136 22.18 -11.04 -12.17
CA VAL A 136 22.26 -9.86 -13.05
C VAL A 136 22.25 -10.28 -14.53
N GLU A 137 23.07 -11.27 -14.89
CA GLU A 137 23.13 -11.79 -16.26
C GLU A 137 21.77 -12.31 -16.73
N GLN A 138 21.11 -13.13 -15.91
CA GLN A 138 19.80 -13.68 -16.25
C GLN A 138 18.70 -12.59 -16.34
N VAL A 139 18.76 -11.56 -15.49
CA VAL A 139 17.82 -10.44 -15.54
C VAL A 139 18.04 -9.58 -16.79
N HIS A 140 19.29 -9.32 -17.19
CA HIS A 140 19.58 -8.56 -18.42
C HIS A 140 19.12 -9.29 -19.69
N GLN A 141 18.94 -10.60 -19.65
CA GLN A 141 18.37 -11.37 -20.76
C GLN A 141 16.84 -11.26 -20.84
N ILE A 142 16.17 -10.74 -19.81
CA ILE A 142 14.72 -10.55 -19.81
C ILE A 142 14.39 -9.41 -20.77
N ASN A 143 13.66 -9.70 -21.85
CA ASN A 143 13.16 -8.67 -22.75
C ASN A 143 12.08 -7.83 -22.01
N PRO A 144 12.32 -6.52 -21.76
CA PRO A 144 11.36 -5.67 -21.07
C PRO A 144 10.09 -5.42 -21.88
N GLU A 145 10.13 -5.56 -23.21
CA GLU A 145 9.00 -5.34 -24.12
C GLU A 145 8.10 -6.57 -24.28
N LYS A 146 8.46 -7.70 -23.66
CA LYS A 146 7.67 -8.93 -23.71
C LYS A 146 6.35 -8.73 -22.95
N GLU A 147 5.25 -8.72 -23.67
CA GLU A 147 3.87 -8.49 -23.15
C GLU A 147 3.50 -9.46 -22.02
N HIS A 148 4.02 -10.70 -22.07
CA HIS A 148 3.86 -11.70 -21.02
C HIS A 148 5.21 -12.31 -20.61
N GLN A 149 5.80 -11.77 -19.55
CA GLN A 149 6.92 -12.41 -18.85
C GLN A 149 6.45 -13.68 -18.14
N SER A 150 7.26 -14.75 -18.23
CA SER A 150 7.08 -16.00 -17.51
C SER A 150 7.12 -15.79 -16.00
N VAL A 151 6.58 -16.74 -15.24
CA VAL A 151 6.60 -16.68 -13.77
C VAL A 151 8.04 -16.67 -13.24
N PHE A 152 8.96 -17.39 -13.89
CA PHE A 152 10.38 -17.36 -13.58
C PHE A 152 10.98 -15.96 -13.77
N GLU A 153 10.83 -15.35 -14.95
CA GLU A 153 11.33 -14.00 -15.26
C GLU A 153 10.81 -12.96 -14.24
N GLN A 154 9.52 -13.01 -13.91
CA GLN A 154 8.93 -12.12 -12.91
C GLN A 154 9.52 -12.30 -11.51
N GLN A 155 9.69 -13.55 -11.07
CA GLN A 155 10.21 -13.85 -9.73
C GLN A 155 11.71 -13.53 -9.62
N LEU A 156 12.47 -13.78 -10.68
CA LEU A 156 13.87 -13.41 -10.76
C LEU A 156 14.06 -11.89 -10.73
N ASN A 157 13.27 -11.14 -11.52
CA ASN A 157 13.30 -9.68 -11.47
C ASN A 157 12.90 -9.15 -10.08
N ASN A 158 11.88 -9.72 -9.43
CA ASN A 158 11.51 -9.32 -8.06
C ASN A 158 12.64 -9.56 -7.04
N LEU A 159 13.37 -10.68 -7.16
CA LEU A 159 14.55 -10.96 -6.34
C LEU A 159 15.65 -9.92 -6.60
N TYR A 160 15.92 -9.61 -7.85
CA TYR A 160 16.90 -8.59 -8.23
C TYR A 160 16.54 -7.19 -7.69
N GLN A 161 15.28 -6.76 -7.82
CA GLN A 161 14.81 -5.50 -7.23
C GLN A 161 14.93 -5.50 -5.70
N SER A 162 14.67 -6.64 -5.05
CA SER A 162 14.85 -6.80 -3.61
C SER A 162 16.32 -6.64 -3.19
N LEU A 163 17.26 -7.18 -3.98
CA LEU A 163 18.69 -7.05 -3.77
C LEU A 163 19.16 -5.60 -3.97
N ILE A 164 18.69 -4.93 -5.02
CA ILE A 164 18.97 -3.49 -5.24
C ILE A 164 18.45 -2.67 -4.06
N ALA A 165 17.20 -2.88 -3.65
CA ALA A 165 16.61 -2.15 -2.53
C ALA A 165 17.41 -2.37 -1.23
N TYR A 166 17.86 -3.60 -0.97
CA TYR A 166 18.72 -3.90 0.17
C TYR A 166 20.07 -3.18 0.08
N ASN A 167 20.72 -3.20 -1.08
CA ASN A 167 22.00 -2.54 -1.29
C ASN A 167 21.92 -1.01 -1.16
N ARG A 168 20.82 -0.41 -1.63
CA ARG A 168 20.53 1.02 -1.42
C ARG A 168 20.43 1.37 0.07
N LEU A 169 19.81 0.52 0.87
CA LEU A 169 19.72 0.74 2.32
C LEU A 169 21.07 0.63 3.01
N ILE A 170 21.97 -0.28 2.59
CA ILE A 170 23.35 -0.32 3.10
C ILE A 170 24.03 1.04 2.86
N ALA A 171 23.82 1.61 1.68
CA ALA A 171 24.32 2.91 1.25
C ALA A 171 23.55 4.11 1.84
N LEU A 172 22.63 3.95 2.79
CA LEU A 172 21.83 5.08 3.26
C LEU A 172 22.66 6.13 4.03
N PHE A 173 23.58 5.68 4.91
CA PHE A 173 24.39 6.57 5.77
C PHE A 173 25.90 6.46 5.56
N SER A 174 26.36 5.53 4.72
CA SER A 174 27.79 5.24 4.57
C SER A 174 28.16 5.06 3.10
N THR A 175 29.18 5.79 2.66
CA THR A 175 29.81 5.70 1.33
C THR A 175 30.88 4.62 1.21
N VAL A 176 31.27 4.02 2.34
CA VAL A 176 32.33 3.03 2.43
C VAL A 176 31.82 1.68 2.91
N THR A 177 32.46 0.62 2.41
CA THR A 177 32.22 -0.76 2.87
C THR A 177 32.68 -0.99 4.32
N GLN A 178 33.57 -0.13 4.84
CA GLN A 178 34.01 -0.12 6.23
C GLN A 178 33.63 1.23 6.88
N PRO A 179 32.46 1.32 7.54
CA PRO A 179 31.97 2.57 8.13
C PRO A 179 32.92 3.20 9.16
N ASP A 180 33.82 2.40 9.74
CA ASP A 180 34.83 2.85 10.72
C ASP A 180 35.82 3.88 10.12
N LEU A 181 35.88 4.00 8.79
CA LEU A 181 36.72 4.95 8.06
C LEU A 181 35.97 6.21 7.60
N LEU A 182 34.68 6.37 7.91
CA LEU A 182 33.85 7.48 7.41
C LEU A 182 34.40 8.85 7.78
N GLU A 183 34.83 9.05 9.03
CA GLU A 183 35.37 10.33 9.47
C GLU A 183 36.67 10.67 8.72
N GLN A 184 37.53 9.67 8.49
CA GLN A 184 38.76 9.83 7.74
C GLN A 184 38.49 10.10 6.25
N GLU A 185 37.50 9.42 5.66
CA GLU A 185 37.06 9.65 4.28
C GLU A 185 36.58 11.10 4.10
N TYR A 186 35.73 11.59 5.01
CA TYR A 186 35.22 12.96 4.95
C TYR A 186 36.31 14.02 5.13
N ALA A 187 37.27 13.78 6.03
CA ALA A 187 38.44 14.64 6.20
C ALA A 187 39.32 14.66 4.95
N THR A 188 39.57 13.48 4.36
CA THR A 188 40.36 13.32 3.13
C THR A 188 39.68 14.02 1.94
N TRP A 189 38.36 13.84 1.81
CA TRP A 189 37.58 14.51 0.78
C TRP A 189 37.71 16.03 0.89
N THR A 190 37.42 16.58 2.08
CA THR A 190 37.47 18.03 2.32
C THR A 190 38.84 18.62 2.02
N ALA A 191 39.92 17.92 2.41
CA ALA A 191 41.29 18.33 2.13
C ALA A 191 41.67 18.25 0.63
N SER A 192 41.05 17.34 -0.12
CA SER A 192 41.33 17.14 -1.56
C SER A 192 40.66 18.17 -2.46
N ILE A 193 39.55 18.81 -2.04
CA ILE A 193 38.75 19.70 -2.90
C ILE A 193 39.56 20.90 -3.40
N THR A 194 40.25 21.62 -2.51
CA THR A 194 40.97 22.84 -2.90
C THR A 194 42.12 22.55 -3.87
N SER A 195 42.93 21.53 -3.57
CA SER A 195 44.07 21.15 -4.42
C SER A 195 43.61 20.53 -5.74
N GLY A 196 42.54 19.72 -5.73
CA GLY A 196 41.93 19.17 -6.93
C GLY A 196 41.35 20.24 -7.86
N MET A 197 40.60 21.21 -7.31
CA MET A 197 40.04 22.31 -8.10
C MET A 197 41.11 23.22 -8.70
N GLN A 198 42.19 23.49 -7.98
CA GLN A 198 43.34 24.23 -8.51
C GLN A 198 44.01 23.47 -9.66
N ALA A 199 44.17 22.16 -9.52
CA ALA A 199 44.75 21.32 -10.57
C ALA A 199 43.87 21.27 -11.83
N ILE A 200 42.53 21.23 -11.69
CA ILE A 200 41.58 21.34 -12.82
C ILE A 200 41.77 22.67 -13.56
N GLN A 201 41.80 23.78 -12.83
CA GLN A 201 41.96 25.12 -13.43
C GLN A 201 43.31 25.28 -14.14
N ALA A 202 44.40 24.77 -13.55
CA ALA A 202 45.73 24.79 -14.16
C ALA A 202 45.79 23.90 -15.41
N GLN A 203 45.17 22.72 -15.37
CA GLN A 203 45.05 21.82 -16.52
C GLN A 203 44.29 22.48 -17.69
N GLU A 204 43.17 23.15 -17.42
CA GLU A 204 42.40 23.89 -18.44
C GLU A 204 43.22 25.02 -19.09
N LYS A 205 44.07 25.68 -18.30
CA LYS A 205 44.99 26.74 -18.75
C LYS A 205 46.27 26.22 -19.39
N LYS A 206 46.49 24.89 -19.40
CA LYS A 206 47.74 24.24 -19.85
C LYS A 206 48.98 24.69 -19.05
N GLU A 207 48.80 24.96 -17.75
CA GLU A 207 49.85 25.25 -16.78
C GLU A 207 50.31 23.95 -16.09
N ASP A 208 51.47 23.97 -15.43
CA ASP A 208 51.91 22.85 -14.59
C ASP A 208 50.96 22.67 -13.39
N TYR A 209 50.59 21.43 -13.09
CA TYR A 209 49.66 21.10 -12.02
C TYR A 209 50.08 19.83 -11.27
N ASP A 210 49.57 19.68 -10.05
CA ASP A 210 49.73 18.46 -9.26
C ASP A 210 48.80 17.36 -9.79
N ALA A 211 49.37 16.46 -10.61
CA ALA A 211 48.63 15.34 -11.20
C ALA A 211 48.10 14.33 -10.16
N GLU A 212 48.78 14.19 -9.01
CA GLU A 212 48.36 13.26 -7.96
C GLU A 212 47.19 13.85 -7.16
N ALA A 213 47.20 15.15 -6.88
CA ALA A 213 46.05 15.84 -6.29
C ALA A 213 44.82 15.76 -7.21
N LEU A 214 44.99 15.99 -8.51
CA LEU A 214 43.92 15.86 -9.49
C LEU A 214 43.34 14.44 -9.52
N SER A 215 44.20 13.42 -9.62
CA SER A 215 43.78 12.02 -9.68
C SER A 215 43.01 11.60 -8.41
N ARG A 216 43.47 12.01 -7.23
CA ARG A 216 42.77 11.72 -5.96
C ARG A 216 41.38 12.37 -5.92
N PHE A 217 41.29 13.64 -6.28
CA PHE A 217 40.03 14.37 -6.32
C PHE A 217 39.03 13.73 -7.28
N VAL A 218 39.44 13.44 -8.52
CA VAL A 218 38.57 12.83 -9.55
C VAL A 218 38.09 11.44 -9.12
N GLN A 219 38.97 10.58 -8.60
CA GLN A 219 38.57 9.24 -8.15
C GLN A 219 37.54 9.28 -7.02
N MET A 220 37.66 10.22 -6.09
CA MET A 220 36.66 10.39 -5.01
C MET A 220 35.36 10.98 -5.55
N ALA A 221 35.43 11.98 -6.42
CA ALA A 221 34.26 12.58 -7.06
C ALA A 221 33.46 11.55 -7.88
N ASP A 222 34.14 10.73 -8.69
CA ASP A 222 33.51 9.66 -9.47
C ASP A 222 32.82 8.64 -8.56
N ARG A 223 33.47 8.26 -7.46
CA ARG A 223 32.86 7.36 -6.46
C ARG A 223 31.58 7.94 -5.87
N TYR A 224 31.59 9.22 -5.47
CA TYR A 224 30.39 9.87 -4.92
C TYR A 224 29.32 10.10 -5.97
N LEU A 225 29.70 10.30 -7.24
CA LEU A 225 28.77 10.37 -8.35
C LEU A 225 28.06 9.03 -8.57
N ASP A 226 28.79 7.92 -8.54
CA ASP A 226 28.19 6.58 -8.65
C ASP A 226 27.30 6.26 -7.45
N PHE A 227 27.72 6.67 -6.25
CA PHE A 227 26.91 6.56 -5.05
C PHE A 227 25.62 7.38 -5.13
N ALA A 228 25.71 8.63 -5.62
CA ALA A 228 24.58 9.52 -5.80
C ALA A 228 23.54 8.97 -6.80
N LYS A 229 23.97 8.14 -7.76
CA LYS A 229 23.08 7.44 -8.69
C LYS A 229 22.45 6.18 -8.09
N LEU A 230 23.15 5.52 -7.16
CA LEU A 230 22.72 4.25 -6.56
C LEU A 230 21.55 4.47 -5.59
N GLU A 231 21.73 5.38 -4.63
CA GLU A 231 20.80 5.65 -3.54
C GLU A 231 19.85 6.79 -3.94
N THR A 232 18.55 6.69 -3.66
CA THR A 232 17.54 7.66 -4.15
C THR A 232 16.77 8.36 -3.05
N LEU A 233 17.04 8.03 -1.78
CA LEU A 233 16.40 8.61 -0.61
C LEU A 233 17.13 9.89 -0.20
N GLY A 234 16.44 11.01 -0.28
CA GLY A 234 16.97 12.27 0.22
C GLY A 234 16.96 12.28 1.75
N ILE A 235 18.13 12.29 2.38
CA ILE A 235 18.28 12.39 3.85
C ILE A 235 18.94 13.70 4.29
N VAL A 236 19.52 14.44 3.35
CA VAL A 236 20.13 15.75 3.57
C VAL A 236 19.20 16.83 3.00
N PRO A 237 18.68 17.75 3.83
CA PRO A 237 17.88 18.88 3.36
C PRO A 237 18.63 19.74 2.31
N PRO A 238 17.92 20.43 1.42
CA PRO A 238 18.51 21.20 0.33
C PRO A 238 19.47 22.29 0.84
N THR A 239 20.74 22.22 0.43
CA THR A 239 21.77 23.19 0.79
C THR A 239 21.92 24.28 -0.27
N LEU A 240 21.79 23.95 -1.56
CA LEU A 240 21.89 24.82 -2.73
C LEU A 240 20.60 25.62 -3.00
N GLU A 241 20.70 26.83 -3.56
CA GLU A 241 19.52 27.68 -3.86
C GLU A 241 18.53 27.02 -4.83
N GLY A 242 19.02 26.35 -5.88
CA GLY A 242 18.17 25.63 -6.84
C GLY A 242 17.42 24.44 -6.22
N ASP A 243 18.05 23.74 -5.28
CA ASP A 243 17.41 22.63 -4.55
C ASP A 243 16.43 23.13 -3.50
N ARG A 244 16.68 24.29 -2.89
CA ARG A 244 15.70 24.95 -2.01
C ARG A 244 14.44 25.35 -2.79
N ALA A 245 14.60 25.83 -4.02
CA ALA A 245 13.47 26.19 -4.88
C ALA A 245 12.65 24.96 -5.31
N SER A 246 13.30 23.82 -5.56
CA SER A 246 12.62 22.56 -5.92
C SER A 246 12.15 21.74 -4.70
N GLY A 247 12.67 22.04 -3.51
CA GLY A 247 12.45 21.28 -2.28
C GLY A 247 13.08 19.88 -2.30
N LYS A 248 14.05 19.62 -3.20
CA LYS A 248 14.68 18.30 -3.38
C LYS A 248 15.78 18.09 -2.34
N TRP A 249 15.69 16.99 -1.62
CA TRP A 249 16.71 16.57 -0.66
C TRP A 249 17.79 15.75 -1.35
N ALA A 250 19.02 15.87 -0.88
CA ALA A 250 20.17 15.14 -1.35
C ALA A 250 20.34 13.82 -0.59
N ASN A 251 20.83 12.79 -1.27
CA ASN A 251 21.42 11.62 -0.61
C ASN A 251 22.86 11.95 -0.17
N VAL A 252 23.55 11.03 0.49
CA VAL A 252 24.92 11.26 0.99
C VAL A 252 25.90 11.59 -0.14
N GLY A 253 25.84 10.84 -1.25
CA GLY A 253 26.76 11.06 -2.39
C GLY A 253 26.59 12.45 -3.00
N GLN A 254 25.35 12.87 -3.25
CA GLN A 254 25.03 14.21 -3.75
C GLN A 254 25.47 15.29 -2.76
N ALA A 255 25.18 15.11 -1.47
CA ALA A 255 25.57 16.08 -0.45
C ALA A 255 27.10 16.24 -0.32
N LEU A 256 27.86 15.17 -0.58
CA LEU A 256 29.32 15.22 -0.63
C LEU A 256 29.84 15.94 -1.87
N LEU A 257 29.20 15.76 -3.03
CA LEU A 257 29.50 16.51 -4.25
C LEU A 257 29.15 18.01 -4.10
N ASP A 258 28.06 18.33 -3.40
CA ASP A 258 27.66 19.72 -3.15
C ASP A 258 28.70 20.51 -2.34
N VAL A 259 29.61 19.83 -1.62
CA VAL A 259 30.73 20.48 -0.91
C VAL A 259 31.68 21.20 -1.88
N ILE A 260 31.82 20.69 -3.11
CA ILE A 260 32.65 21.32 -4.16
C ILE A 260 32.13 22.73 -4.46
N VAL A 261 30.81 22.90 -4.49
CA VAL A 261 30.15 24.17 -4.80
C VAL A 261 30.02 25.04 -3.55
N THR A 262 29.55 24.47 -2.44
CA THR A 262 29.24 25.21 -1.21
C THR A 262 30.48 25.55 -0.39
N GLN A 263 31.59 24.84 -0.59
CA GLN A 263 32.82 24.93 0.22
C GLN A 263 32.58 24.74 1.73
N LYS A 264 31.46 24.12 2.10
CA LYS A 264 31.05 23.87 3.49
C LYS A 264 30.61 22.43 3.64
N PHE A 265 31.28 21.69 4.52
CA PHE A 265 30.89 20.32 4.83
C PHE A 265 29.58 20.30 5.65
N PRO A 266 28.55 19.54 5.25
CA PRO A 266 27.30 19.45 5.99
C PRO A 266 27.46 18.76 7.35
N GLU A 267 27.10 19.45 8.44
CA GLU A 267 27.17 18.90 9.81
C GLU A 267 26.31 17.64 9.99
N ILE A 268 25.19 17.56 9.26
CA ILE A 268 24.30 16.39 9.26
C ILE A 268 25.02 15.09 8.86
N LEU A 269 25.99 15.16 7.94
CA LEU A 269 26.77 13.98 7.52
C LEU A 269 27.73 13.50 8.61
N ILE A 270 28.31 14.45 9.38
CA ILE A 270 29.14 14.13 10.55
C ILE A 270 28.28 13.41 11.60
N ASN A 271 27.08 13.92 11.85
CA ASN A 271 26.15 13.31 12.80
C ASN A 271 25.68 11.91 12.35
N TYR A 272 25.47 11.67 11.04
CA TYR A 272 25.17 10.32 10.53
C TYR A 272 26.35 9.35 10.69
N ALA A 273 27.59 9.81 10.44
CA ALA A 273 28.78 9.00 10.68
C ALA A 273 28.94 8.66 12.17
N ALA A 274 28.86 9.66 13.06
CA ALA A 274 28.94 9.46 14.51
C ALA A 274 27.85 8.52 15.03
N LEU A 275 26.62 8.64 14.51
CA LEU A 275 25.51 7.77 14.85
C LEU A 275 25.78 6.32 14.41
N THR A 276 26.34 6.13 13.21
CA THR A 276 26.73 4.82 12.68
C THR A 276 27.80 4.15 13.54
N LEU A 277 28.89 4.88 13.86
CA LEU A 277 29.97 4.39 14.71
C LEU A 277 29.50 4.06 16.13
N ALA A 278 28.67 4.93 16.73
CA ALA A 278 28.13 4.71 18.06
C ALA A 278 27.27 3.44 18.14
N TYR A 279 26.45 3.17 17.13
CA TYR A 279 25.64 1.95 17.10
C TYR A 279 26.50 0.68 16.96
N ARG A 280 27.54 0.74 16.11
CA ARG A 280 28.51 -0.36 15.92
C ARG A 280 29.24 -0.70 17.22
N ASN A 281 29.69 0.33 17.93
CA ASN A 281 30.42 0.21 19.20
C ASN A 281 29.53 -0.04 20.43
N LEU A 282 28.22 -0.24 20.23
CA LEU A 282 27.23 -0.40 21.30
C LEU A 282 27.17 0.79 22.28
N ASP A 283 27.59 1.98 21.86
CA ASP A 283 27.56 3.21 22.64
C ASP A 283 26.22 3.93 22.50
N SER A 284 25.28 3.57 23.38
CA SER A 284 23.95 4.20 23.40
C SER A 284 23.97 5.67 23.80
N ILE A 285 25.00 6.16 24.50
CA ILE A 285 25.06 7.55 24.97
C ILE A 285 25.37 8.46 23.79
N THR A 286 26.44 8.17 23.05
CA THR A 286 26.83 8.92 21.85
C THR A 286 25.78 8.79 20.76
N PHE A 287 25.19 7.60 20.59
CA PHE A 287 24.09 7.42 19.63
C PHE A 287 22.92 8.36 19.94
N ASN A 288 22.48 8.38 21.20
CA ASN A 288 21.33 9.19 21.60
C ASN A 288 21.63 10.70 21.53
N SER A 289 22.87 11.13 21.79
CA SER A 289 23.26 12.54 21.68
C SER A 289 23.37 13.00 20.22
N SER A 290 23.98 12.22 19.33
CA SER A 290 24.04 12.50 17.89
C SER A 290 22.64 12.54 17.27
N LEU A 291 21.75 11.64 17.69
CA LEU A 291 20.37 11.64 17.24
C LEU A 291 19.59 12.88 17.69
N LEU A 292 19.84 13.39 18.91
CA LEU A 292 19.26 14.65 19.36
C LEU A 292 19.75 15.84 18.52
N LYS A 293 21.04 15.86 18.16
CA LYS A 293 21.61 16.89 17.26
C LYS A 293 20.94 16.86 15.88
N LEU A 294 20.83 15.68 15.27
CA LEU A 294 20.11 15.50 14.00
C LEU A 294 18.72 16.11 14.06
N HIS A 295 17.92 15.78 15.09
CA HIS A 295 16.57 16.32 15.25
C HIS A 295 16.51 17.84 15.47
N SER A 296 17.57 18.43 16.02
CA SER A 296 17.68 19.88 16.23
C SER A 296 18.10 20.63 14.96
N GLU A 297 18.87 19.99 14.08
CA GLU A 297 19.34 20.54 12.80
C GLU A 297 18.33 20.40 11.66
N LEU A 298 17.28 19.60 11.84
CA LEU A 298 16.19 19.47 10.87
C LEU A 298 15.56 20.83 10.55
N ASP A 299 15.34 21.07 9.25
CA ASP A 299 14.65 22.26 8.73
C ASP A 299 13.36 22.55 9.52
N PRO A 300 13.19 23.76 10.09
CA PRO A 300 11.97 24.16 10.78
C PRO A 300 10.68 23.98 9.97
N SER A 301 10.77 23.97 8.64
CA SER A 301 9.63 23.74 7.73
C SER A 301 9.05 22.31 7.84
N ILE A 302 9.83 21.36 8.36
CA ILE A 302 9.40 19.96 8.50
C ILE A 302 8.33 19.85 9.59
N ASN A 303 7.15 19.39 9.19
CA ASN A 303 6.07 19.12 10.14
C ASN A 303 6.36 17.85 10.97
N LYS A 304 7.06 18.04 12.10
CA LYS A 304 7.40 16.96 13.06
C LYS A 304 6.17 16.21 13.56
N PHE A 305 5.03 16.89 13.73
CA PHE A 305 3.79 16.25 14.13
C PHE A 305 3.30 15.26 13.07
N LYS A 306 3.33 15.64 11.78
CA LYS A 306 2.94 14.77 10.66
C LYS A 306 3.81 13.51 10.59
N ILE A 307 5.11 13.65 10.79
CA ILE A 307 6.06 12.52 10.84
C ILE A 307 5.72 11.57 12.00
N ASN A 308 5.57 12.09 13.22
CA ASN A 308 5.18 11.30 14.39
C ASN A 308 3.82 10.61 14.22
N PHE A 309 2.87 11.32 13.58
CA PHE A 309 1.53 10.80 13.31
C PHE A 309 1.56 9.65 12.29
N GLU A 310 2.40 9.72 11.25
CA GLU A 310 2.59 8.62 10.30
C GLU A 310 3.17 7.37 11.00
N VAL A 311 4.15 7.54 11.89
CA VAL A 311 4.68 6.44 12.70
C VAL A 311 3.61 5.81 13.60
N PHE A 312 2.80 6.64 14.26
CA PHE A 312 1.66 6.17 15.05
C PHE A 312 0.67 5.37 14.20
N PHE A 313 0.31 5.91 13.03
CA PHE A 313 -0.60 5.27 12.07
C PHE A 313 -0.06 3.91 11.60
N ASN A 314 1.23 3.84 11.24
CA ASN A 314 1.90 2.61 10.82
C ASN A 314 1.91 1.53 11.91
N LYS A 315 2.06 1.93 13.18
CA LYS A 315 2.02 1.00 14.32
C LYS A 315 0.61 0.54 14.65
N LEU A 316 -0.38 1.42 14.54
CA LEU A 316 -1.78 1.11 14.85
C LEU A 316 -2.38 0.15 13.83
N GLN A 317 -1.99 0.25 12.55
CA GLN A 317 -2.51 -0.57 11.45
C GLN A 317 -4.05 -0.66 11.43
N PRO A 318 -4.77 0.48 11.35
CA PRO A 318 -6.22 0.54 11.57
C PRO A 318 -7.00 -0.41 10.65
N PHE A 319 -6.60 -0.56 9.39
CA PHE A 319 -7.26 -1.46 8.45
C PHE A 319 -7.08 -2.95 8.79
N TYR A 320 -5.95 -3.33 9.38
CA TYR A 320 -5.76 -4.69 9.87
C TYR A 320 -6.71 -5.00 11.03
N LEU A 321 -6.85 -4.06 11.97
CA LEU A 321 -7.83 -4.17 13.06
C LEU A 321 -9.27 -4.24 12.51
N CYS A 322 -9.62 -3.40 11.52
CA CYS A 322 -10.93 -3.46 10.85
C CYS A 322 -11.17 -4.83 10.19
N THR A 323 -10.16 -5.41 9.55
CA THR A 323 -10.25 -6.73 8.90
C THR A 323 -10.65 -7.80 9.92
N ILE A 324 -10.01 -7.84 11.09
CA ILE A 324 -10.33 -8.78 12.17
C ILE A 324 -11.77 -8.55 12.68
N LEU A 325 -12.15 -7.29 12.91
CA LEU A 325 -13.47 -6.94 13.42
C LEU A 325 -14.58 -7.27 12.42
N TYR A 326 -14.36 -7.07 11.11
CA TYR A 326 -15.32 -7.46 10.09
C TYR A 326 -15.56 -8.98 10.06
N ILE A 327 -14.52 -9.80 10.17
CA ILE A 327 -14.68 -11.26 10.29
C ILE A 327 -15.51 -11.59 11.53
N LEU A 328 -15.19 -10.98 12.68
CA LEU A 328 -15.93 -11.19 13.93
C LEU A 328 -17.41 -10.84 13.78
N ILE A 329 -17.74 -9.69 13.20
CA ILE A 329 -19.12 -9.25 12.96
C ILE A 329 -19.86 -10.25 12.07
N PHE A 330 -19.23 -10.69 10.96
CA PHE A 330 -19.83 -11.65 10.04
C PHE A 330 -20.15 -12.98 10.74
N LEU A 331 -19.19 -13.51 11.53
CA LEU A 331 -19.38 -14.74 12.30
C LEU A 331 -20.48 -14.58 13.36
N MET A 332 -20.54 -13.44 14.05
CA MET A 332 -21.60 -13.16 15.03
C MET A 332 -22.99 -13.18 14.40
N ILE A 333 -23.16 -12.60 13.21
CA ILE A 333 -24.45 -12.62 12.49
C ILE A 333 -24.79 -14.04 12.02
N CYS A 334 -23.82 -14.79 11.49
CA CYS A 334 -24.04 -16.18 11.08
C CYS A 334 -24.48 -17.06 12.27
N ILE A 335 -23.81 -16.92 13.42
CA ILE A 335 -24.17 -17.63 14.66
C ILE A 335 -25.57 -17.23 15.12
N ASP A 336 -25.94 -15.95 15.04
CA ASP A 336 -27.28 -15.50 15.41
C ASP A 336 -28.39 -16.08 14.52
N TRP A 337 -28.15 -16.21 13.21
CA TRP A 337 -29.11 -16.83 12.30
C TRP A 337 -29.31 -18.32 12.58
N ILE A 338 -28.28 -19.03 13.06
CA ILE A 338 -28.39 -20.45 13.45
C ILE A 338 -28.96 -20.60 14.86
N PHE A 339 -28.55 -19.73 15.78
CA PHE A 339 -28.89 -19.77 17.20
C PHE A 339 -29.42 -18.40 17.68
N PRO A 340 -30.68 -18.04 17.35
CA PRO A 340 -31.25 -16.73 17.69
C PRO A 340 -31.33 -16.43 19.20
N ASN A 341 -31.20 -17.46 20.04
CA ASN A 341 -31.25 -17.35 21.49
C ASN A 341 -30.15 -16.45 22.07
N PHE A 342 -28.99 -16.36 21.41
CA PHE A 342 -27.85 -15.55 21.88
C PHE A 342 -28.00 -14.04 21.64
N ASN A 343 -28.87 -13.61 20.72
CA ASN A 343 -29.12 -12.20 20.39
C ASN A 343 -27.83 -11.42 20.07
N LEU A 344 -27.03 -11.94 19.14
CA LEU A 344 -25.74 -11.36 18.76
C LEU A 344 -25.89 -10.19 17.76
N ARG A 345 -27.09 -9.98 17.18
CA ARG A 345 -27.33 -8.86 16.22
C ARG A 345 -27.03 -7.50 16.83
N ARG A 346 -27.49 -7.25 18.06
CA ARG A 346 -27.28 -5.97 18.74
C ARG A 346 -25.79 -5.67 18.97
N PRO A 347 -25.01 -6.54 19.63
CA PRO A 347 -23.58 -6.28 19.78
C PRO A 347 -22.85 -6.23 18.44
N ALA A 348 -23.22 -7.05 17.44
CA ALA A 348 -22.64 -7.00 16.10
C ALA A 348 -22.84 -5.63 15.43
N PHE A 349 -24.02 -5.00 15.56
CA PHE A 349 -24.27 -3.66 15.04
C PHE A 349 -23.39 -2.59 15.70
N TYR A 350 -23.23 -2.61 17.02
CA TYR A 350 -22.37 -1.65 17.72
C TYR A 350 -20.89 -1.86 17.39
N ILE A 351 -20.43 -3.11 17.30
CA ILE A 351 -19.07 -3.43 16.86
C ILE A 351 -18.86 -2.96 15.41
N LEU A 352 -19.86 -3.11 14.53
CA LEU A 352 -19.82 -2.58 13.16
C LEU A 352 -19.69 -1.06 13.15
N LEU A 353 -20.43 -0.34 14.00
CA LEU A 353 -20.32 1.12 14.13
C LEU A 353 -18.92 1.54 14.61
N ILE A 354 -18.37 0.88 15.63
CA ILE A 354 -17.01 1.12 16.12
C ILE A 354 -15.98 0.83 15.01
N THR A 355 -16.16 -0.27 14.27
CA THR A 355 -15.29 -0.66 13.15
C THR A 355 -15.34 0.38 12.03
N PHE A 356 -16.54 0.93 11.74
CA PHE A 356 -16.70 2.00 10.76
C PHE A 356 -16.02 3.30 11.21
N ILE A 357 -16.08 3.66 12.49
CA ILE A 357 -15.35 4.81 13.04
C ILE A 357 -13.83 4.60 12.89
N LEU A 358 -13.33 3.40 13.21
CA LEU A 358 -11.90 3.06 13.03
C LEU A 358 -11.48 3.08 11.56
N HIS A 359 -12.32 2.58 10.65
CA HIS A 359 -12.09 2.63 9.21
C HIS A 359 -12.05 4.09 8.71
N THR A 360 -12.99 4.91 9.18
CA THR A 360 -13.06 6.34 8.88
C THR A 360 -11.83 7.09 9.38
N PHE A 361 -11.39 6.80 10.62
CA PHE A 361 -10.13 7.31 11.16
C PHE A 361 -8.96 6.92 10.25
N GLY A 362 -8.89 5.65 9.82
CA GLY A 362 -7.85 5.19 8.91
C GLY A 362 -7.80 5.96 7.59
N LEU A 363 -8.96 6.24 7.00
CA LEU A 363 -9.07 7.04 5.77
C LEU A 363 -8.66 8.51 5.98
N ILE A 364 -9.19 9.17 7.02
CA ILE A 364 -8.86 10.57 7.33
C ILE A 364 -7.37 10.72 7.67
N ALA A 365 -6.80 9.79 8.44
CA ALA A 365 -5.38 9.78 8.76
C ALA A 365 -4.53 9.70 7.49
N ARG A 366 -4.92 8.85 6.52
CA ARG A 366 -4.24 8.80 5.22
C ARG A 366 -4.37 10.09 4.42
N MET A 367 -5.54 10.71 4.40
CA MET A 367 -5.74 12.01 3.74
C MET A 367 -4.82 13.08 4.34
N TYR A 368 -4.71 13.11 5.67
CA TYR A 368 -3.81 14.02 6.38
C TYR A 368 -2.33 13.76 6.06
N ILE A 369 -1.91 12.48 6.06
CA ILE A 369 -0.52 12.09 5.76
C ILE A 369 -0.16 12.36 4.29
N GLN A 370 -1.05 12.01 3.34
CA GLN A 370 -0.82 12.22 1.92
C GLN A 370 -0.99 13.69 1.51
N GLY A 371 -1.75 14.49 2.28
CA GLY A 371 -2.12 15.85 1.91
C GLY A 371 -3.09 15.90 0.71
N ARG A 372 -3.84 14.81 0.48
CA ARG A 372 -4.74 14.65 -0.67
C ARG A 372 -6.09 14.07 -0.23
N PRO A 373 -7.16 14.33 -1.01
CA PRO A 373 -8.44 13.64 -0.85
C PRO A 373 -8.32 12.11 -0.97
N PRO A 374 -9.35 11.33 -0.57
CA PRO A 374 -9.27 9.88 -0.65
C PRO A 374 -9.27 9.41 -2.11
N VAL A 375 -8.82 8.16 -2.33
CA VAL A 375 -8.81 7.50 -3.65
C VAL A 375 -7.79 8.07 -4.63
N THR A 376 -6.51 7.95 -4.28
CA THR A 376 -5.37 8.39 -5.11
C THR A 376 -4.77 7.28 -5.97
N ASN A 377 -5.03 6.02 -5.65
CA ASN A 377 -4.51 4.82 -6.32
C ASN A 377 -5.47 3.62 -6.11
N LEU A 378 -5.18 2.48 -6.75
CA LEU A 378 -6.02 1.27 -6.63
C LEU A 378 -6.15 0.80 -5.17
N TYR A 379 -5.05 0.87 -4.40
CA TYR A 379 -5.05 0.53 -2.97
C TYR A 379 -6.08 1.35 -2.18
N SER A 380 -6.01 2.68 -2.28
CA SER A 380 -6.91 3.59 -1.55
C SER A 380 -8.34 3.54 -2.08
N SER A 381 -8.53 3.23 -3.38
CA SER A 381 -9.86 2.97 -3.95
C SER A 381 -10.53 1.76 -3.33
N ALA A 382 -9.80 0.65 -3.11
CA ALA A 382 -10.35 -0.54 -2.48
C ALA A 382 -10.81 -0.25 -1.04
N ILE A 383 -9.99 0.47 -0.26
CA ILE A 383 -10.35 0.89 1.09
C ILE A 383 -11.63 1.74 1.07
N PHE A 384 -11.70 2.72 0.18
CA PHE A 384 -12.86 3.61 0.09
C PHE A 384 -14.14 2.86 -0.34
N ILE A 385 -14.06 1.92 -1.28
CA ILE A 385 -15.20 1.08 -1.69
C ILE A 385 -15.75 0.29 -0.50
N GLY A 386 -14.86 -0.30 0.31
CA GLY A 386 -15.24 -0.98 1.54
C GLY A 386 -15.93 -0.05 2.53
N TRP A 387 -15.34 1.11 2.78
CA TRP A 387 -15.90 2.12 3.69
C TRP A 387 -17.30 2.59 3.26
N ALA A 388 -17.48 2.94 1.99
CA ALA A 388 -18.76 3.40 1.45
C ALA A 388 -19.83 2.29 1.49
N SER A 389 -19.45 1.05 1.16
CA SER A 389 -20.35 -0.11 1.25
C SER A 389 -20.78 -0.38 2.69
N VAL A 390 -19.87 -0.24 3.65
CA VAL A 390 -20.17 -0.38 5.09
C VAL A 390 -21.10 0.72 5.57
N LEU A 391 -20.93 1.97 5.11
CA LEU A 391 -21.83 3.08 5.43
C LEU A 391 -23.26 2.80 4.96
N ILE A 392 -23.43 2.36 3.70
CA ILE A 392 -24.74 2.00 3.17
C ILE A 392 -25.31 0.79 3.93
N GLY A 393 -24.50 -0.22 4.22
CA GLY A 393 -24.92 -1.39 5.00
C GLY A 393 -25.33 -1.08 6.44
N LEU A 394 -24.69 -0.09 7.09
CA LEU A 394 -25.10 0.44 8.40
C LEU A 394 -26.49 1.09 8.33
N PHE A 395 -26.75 1.90 7.30
CA PHE A 395 -28.07 2.49 7.08
C PHE A 395 -29.13 1.41 6.85
N MET A 396 -28.82 0.40 6.03
CA MET A 396 -29.70 -0.74 5.78
C MET A 396 -30.00 -1.55 7.06
N GLU A 397 -28.98 -1.83 7.88
CA GLU A 397 -29.17 -2.57 9.14
C GLU A 397 -30.03 -1.77 10.11
N ARG A 398 -29.87 -0.43 10.13
CA ARG A 398 -30.67 0.45 10.99
C ARG A 398 -32.15 0.46 10.62
N MET A 399 -32.48 0.24 9.35
CA MET A 399 -33.85 0.17 8.82
C MET A 399 -34.47 -1.22 9.02
N ASN A 400 -33.79 -2.29 8.59
CA ASN A 400 -34.37 -3.64 8.53
C ASN A 400 -34.13 -4.49 9.78
N ARG A 401 -33.08 -4.20 10.56
CA ARG A 401 -32.75 -4.82 11.86
C ARG A 401 -32.74 -6.36 11.86
N ASN A 402 -32.41 -6.97 10.73
CA ASN A 402 -32.44 -8.42 10.53
C ASN A 402 -31.03 -9.04 10.44
N GLY A 403 -29.96 -8.26 10.64
CA GLY A 403 -28.57 -8.69 10.54
C GLY A 403 -28.02 -8.69 9.11
N LEU A 404 -28.87 -8.55 8.08
CA LEU A 404 -28.44 -8.62 6.69
C LEU A 404 -27.52 -7.47 6.31
N GLY A 405 -27.85 -6.24 6.73
CA GLY A 405 -27.01 -5.07 6.46
C GLY A 405 -25.63 -5.23 7.10
N ALA A 406 -25.58 -5.75 8.33
CA ALA A 406 -24.33 -6.03 9.01
C ALA A 406 -23.49 -7.15 8.36
N ALA A 407 -24.13 -8.24 7.91
CA ALA A 407 -23.43 -9.33 7.22
C ALA A 407 -22.82 -8.89 5.89
N VAL A 408 -23.58 -8.15 5.08
CA VAL A 408 -23.13 -7.68 3.77
C VAL A 408 -22.05 -6.60 3.92
N ALA A 409 -22.23 -5.65 4.85
CA ALA A 409 -21.23 -4.63 5.18
C ALA A 409 -19.91 -5.26 5.62
N SER A 410 -19.95 -6.22 6.54
CA SER A 410 -18.75 -6.88 7.05
C SER A 410 -18.06 -7.73 5.98
N LEU A 411 -18.80 -8.44 5.14
CA LEU A 411 -18.21 -9.26 4.08
C LEU A 411 -17.52 -8.39 3.00
N ILE A 412 -18.15 -7.29 2.56
CA ILE A 412 -17.52 -6.38 1.60
C ILE A 412 -16.34 -5.65 2.24
N GLY A 413 -16.53 -5.09 3.45
CA GLY A 413 -15.47 -4.40 4.17
C GLY A 413 -14.24 -5.29 4.38
N PHE A 414 -14.44 -6.57 4.70
CA PHE A 414 -13.37 -7.56 4.76
C PHE A 414 -12.72 -7.78 3.38
N ALA A 415 -13.53 -8.13 2.36
CA ALA A 415 -13.02 -8.46 1.03
C ALA A 415 -12.19 -7.32 0.41
N THR A 416 -12.66 -6.07 0.54
CA THR A 416 -11.96 -4.91 -0.01
C THR A 416 -10.67 -4.60 0.73
N LEU A 417 -10.61 -4.82 2.05
CA LEU A 417 -9.36 -4.65 2.82
C LEU A 417 -8.33 -5.74 2.51
N ILE A 418 -8.77 -6.97 2.20
CA ILE A 418 -7.89 -8.03 1.68
C ILE A 418 -7.35 -7.67 0.30
N ILE A 419 -8.21 -7.13 -0.58
CA ILE A 419 -7.77 -6.64 -1.90
C ILE A 419 -6.73 -5.52 -1.71
N ALA A 420 -7.01 -4.53 -0.85
CA ALA A 420 -6.07 -3.46 -0.53
C ALA A 420 -4.75 -4.01 0.03
N HIS A 421 -4.80 -4.97 0.95
CA HIS A 421 -3.59 -5.60 1.49
C HIS A 421 -2.71 -6.20 0.39
N ASN A 422 -3.30 -6.93 -0.56
CA ASN A 422 -2.57 -7.53 -1.69
C ASN A 422 -2.03 -6.49 -2.68
N LEU A 423 -2.76 -5.40 -2.91
CA LEU A 423 -2.32 -4.29 -3.76
C LEU A 423 -1.17 -3.48 -3.13
N GLY A 424 -1.07 -3.45 -1.80
CA GLY A 424 -0.03 -2.75 -1.06
C GLY A 424 1.19 -3.61 -0.69
N LEU A 425 1.27 -4.85 -1.20
CA LEU A 425 2.43 -5.70 -0.94
C LEU A 425 3.65 -5.15 -1.70
N GLY A 426 4.63 -4.64 -0.95
CA GLY A 426 5.95 -4.26 -1.47
C GLY A 426 6.02 -2.89 -2.14
N THR A 427 5.01 -2.04 -2.01
CA THR A 427 5.00 -0.66 -2.53
C THR A 427 4.59 0.34 -1.45
N ASP A 428 5.02 1.60 -1.58
CA ASP A 428 4.53 2.65 -0.69
C ASP A 428 3.10 3.02 -1.09
N THR A 429 2.14 2.58 -0.29
CA THR A 429 0.72 2.87 -0.56
C THR A 429 0.37 4.36 -0.54
N LEU A 430 1.27 5.23 -0.06
CA LEU A 430 1.13 6.69 0.04
C LEU A 430 2.00 7.44 -0.98
N GLU A 431 2.27 6.83 -2.14
CA GLU A 431 2.97 7.45 -3.27
C GLU A 431 2.34 8.79 -3.72
N MET A 432 3.18 9.65 -4.28
CA MET A 432 2.75 10.88 -4.92
C MET A 432 2.05 10.57 -6.24
N VAL A 433 0.93 11.24 -6.50
CA VAL A 433 0.19 11.09 -7.75
C VAL A 433 0.96 11.78 -8.88
N ARG A 434 0.89 11.24 -10.11
CA ARG A 434 1.51 11.86 -11.30
C ARG A 434 1.06 13.32 -11.43
N ALA A 435 1.96 14.20 -11.86
CA ALA A 435 1.74 15.66 -11.90
C ALA A 435 0.47 16.10 -12.67
N VAL A 436 0.06 15.38 -13.72
CA VAL A 436 -1.16 15.69 -14.48
C VAL A 436 -2.45 15.42 -13.67
N LEU A 437 -2.41 14.51 -12.70
CA LEU A 437 -3.51 14.23 -11.78
C LEU A 437 -3.48 15.14 -10.54
N ASP A 438 -2.69 16.22 -10.55
CA ASP A 438 -2.58 17.14 -9.41
C ASP A 438 -3.67 18.23 -9.38
N SER A 439 -4.54 18.28 -10.39
CA SER A 439 -5.72 19.17 -10.39
C SER A 439 -6.76 18.70 -9.37
N ASN A 440 -6.74 19.28 -8.17
CA ASN A 440 -7.40 18.69 -7.00
C ASN A 440 -8.94 18.71 -7.02
N PHE A 441 -9.60 19.73 -7.59
CA PHE A 441 -11.06 19.86 -7.39
C PHE A 441 -11.87 18.86 -8.21
N TRP A 442 -11.75 18.91 -9.54
CA TRP A 442 -12.58 18.10 -10.43
C TRP A 442 -12.23 16.62 -10.36
N LEU A 443 -10.92 16.28 -10.35
CA LEU A 443 -10.48 14.89 -10.23
C LEU A 443 -10.96 14.28 -8.91
N SER A 444 -10.72 14.95 -7.78
CA SER A 444 -11.16 14.43 -6.48
C SER A 444 -12.66 14.23 -6.43
N THR A 445 -13.44 15.20 -6.93
CA THR A 445 -14.89 15.11 -6.88
C THR A 445 -15.39 13.98 -7.78
N HIS A 446 -14.87 13.89 -9.01
CA HIS A 446 -15.17 12.81 -9.94
C HIS A 446 -14.90 11.44 -9.32
N VAL A 447 -13.65 11.21 -8.85
CA VAL A 447 -13.21 9.90 -8.38
C VAL A 447 -13.98 9.46 -7.13
N VAL A 448 -14.26 10.37 -6.20
CA VAL A 448 -15.06 10.07 -5.01
C VAL A 448 -16.50 9.70 -5.41
N VAL A 449 -17.13 10.51 -6.26
CA VAL A 449 -18.53 10.31 -6.70
C VAL A 449 -18.69 9.01 -7.49
N VAL A 450 -17.79 8.73 -8.44
CA VAL A 450 -17.87 7.49 -9.24
C VAL A 450 -17.62 6.25 -8.38
N THR A 451 -16.71 6.34 -7.40
CA THR A 451 -16.40 5.21 -6.49
C THR A 451 -17.55 4.91 -5.53
N LEU A 452 -18.37 5.91 -5.15
CA LEU A 452 -19.63 5.66 -4.44
C LEU A 452 -20.59 4.81 -5.29
N GLY A 453 -20.68 5.10 -6.60
CA GLY A 453 -21.41 4.27 -7.56
C GLY A 453 -20.91 2.81 -7.58
N TYR A 454 -19.59 2.62 -7.62
CA TYR A 454 -18.98 1.28 -7.63
C TYR A 454 -19.30 0.50 -6.35
N SER A 455 -19.23 1.19 -5.20
CA SER A 455 -19.57 0.62 -3.89
C SER A 455 -21.01 0.13 -3.85
N SER A 456 -21.94 0.93 -4.38
CA SER A 456 -23.34 0.55 -4.47
C SER A 456 -23.57 -0.64 -5.40
N MET A 457 -22.88 -0.70 -6.54
CA MET A 457 -22.95 -1.85 -7.45
C MET A 457 -22.52 -3.15 -6.76
N PHE A 458 -21.36 -3.16 -6.09
CA PHE A 458 -20.88 -4.33 -5.36
C PHE A 458 -21.82 -4.74 -4.22
N LEU A 459 -22.36 -3.76 -3.49
CA LEU A 459 -23.32 -4.00 -2.42
C LEU A 459 -24.60 -4.66 -2.93
N MET A 460 -25.17 -4.13 -4.00
CA MET A 460 -26.39 -4.69 -4.61
C MET A 460 -26.14 -6.08 -5.19
N GLY A 461 -24.99 -6.30 -5.85
CA GLY A 461 -24.64 -7.61 -6.38
C GLY A 461 -24.48 -8.65 -5.28
N LEU A 462 -23.86 -8.30 -4.15
CA LEU A 462 -23.76 -9.21 -3.00
C LEU A 462 -25.14 -9.53 -2.40
N LEU A 463 -26.05 -8.56 -2.30
CA LEU A 463 -27.45 -8.82 -1.90
C LEU A 463 -28.15 -9.78 -2.88
N GLY A 464 -27.90 -9.65 -4.18
CA GLY A 464 -28.35 -10.59 -5.20
C GLY A 464 -27.85 -12.02 -4.96
N ILE A 465 -26.56 -12.17 -4.62
CA ILE A 465 -25.98 -13.47 -4.25
C ILE A 465 -26.69 -14.06 -3.02
N PHE A 466 -26.91 -13.26 -1.96
CA PHE A 466 -27.63 -13.71 -0.77
C PHE A 466 -29.07 -14.15 -1.09
N TYR A 467 -29.76 -13.41 -1.95
CA TYR A 467 -31.10 -13.77 -2.42
C TYR A 467 -31.10 -15.12 -3.13
N ILE A 468 -30.17 -15.32 -4.07
CA ILE A 468 -30.07 -16.55 -4.86
C ILE A 468 -29.75 -17.73 -3.96
N ILE A 469 -28.69 -17.65 -3.15
CA ILE A 469 -28.27 -18.72 -2.23
C ILE A 469 -29.38 -19.06 -1.24
N GLY A 470 -30.06 -18.05 -0.68
CA GLY A 470 -31.18 -18.24 0.22
C GLY A 470 -32.34 -19.02 -0.41
N ASN A 471 -32.58 -18.82 -1.72
CA ASN A 471 -33.61 -19.51 -2.47
C ASN A 471 -33.21 -20.91 -2.96
N LEU A 472 -31.95 -21.32 -2.81
CA LEU A 472 -31.54 -22.72 -3.06
C LEU A 472 -31.99 -23.68 -1.96
N ARG A 473 -32.40 -23.15 -0.80
CA ARG A 473 -32.90 -23.97 0.31
C ARG A 473 -34.25 -24.58 -0.09
N PRO A 474 -34.59 -25.81 0.37
CA PRO A 474 -35.87 -26.45 0.05
C PRO A 474 -37.09 -25.59 0.42
N SER A 475 -37.02 -24.84 1.51
CA SER A 475 -38.08 -23.93 1.96
C SER A 475 -38.07 -22.57 1.24
N GLY A 476 -37.02 -22.27 0.48
CA GLY A 476 -36.74 -20.94 -0.08
C GLY A 476 -36.61 -19.82 0.96
N LEU A 477 -36.50 -18.58 0.49
CA LEU A 477 -36.69 -17.39 1.31
C LEU A 477 -38.19 -17.07 1.46
N SER A 478 -38.57 -16.53 2.61
CA SER A 478 -39.95 -16.05 2.83
C SER A 478 -40.30 -14.91 1.86
N PRO A 479 -41.58 -14.75 1.48
CA PRO A 479 -42.03 -13.65 0.62
C PRO A 479 -41.63 -12.27 1.15
N GLN A 480 -41.70 -12.07 2.47
CA GLN A 480 -41.32 -10.82 3.12
C GLN A 480 -39.83 -10.53 2.94
N THR A 481 -38.96 -11.53 3.09
CA THR A 481 -37.51 -11.37 2.89
C THR A 481 -37.17 -11.12 1.42
N LYS A 482 -37.83 -11.82 0.49
CA LYS A 482 -37.67 -11.59 -0.95
C LYS A 482 -38.01 -10.15 -1.34
N HIS A 483 -39.17 -9.66 -0.90
CA HIS A 483 -39.61 -8.30 -1.17
C HIS A 483 -38.68 -7.26 -0.52
N SER A 484 -38.28 -7.47 0.73
CA SER A 484 -37.35 -6.60 1.44
C SER A 484 -35.99 -6.48 0.72
N LEU A 485 -35.42 -7.60 0.27
CA LEU A 485 -34.20 -7.63 -0.54
C LEU A 485 -34.39 -6.89 -1.86
N SER A 486 -35.50 -7.13 -2.57
CA SER A 486 -35.79 -6.46 -3.84
C SER A 486 -35.92 -4.94 -3.69
N SER A 487 -36.60 -4.48 -2.65
CA SER A 487 -36.75 -3.06 -2.37
C SER A 487 -35.42 -2.40 -1.99
N MET A 488 -34.56 -3.11 -1.24
CA MET A 488 -33.19 -2.65 -0.94
C MET A 488 -32.35 -2.52 -2.21
N VAL A 489 -32.30 -3.57 -3.04
CA VAL A 489 -31.54 -3.57 -4.29
C VAL A 489 -32.02 -2.46 -5.22
N PHE A 490 -33.34 -2.23 -5.31
CA PHE A 490 -33.88 -1.13 -6.11
C PHE A 490 -33.46 0.25 -5.58
N GLY A 491 -33.51 0.48 -4.26
CA GLY A 491 -33.03 1.73 -3.68
C GLY A 491 -31.54 1.97 -3.93
N ILE A 492 -30.72 0.93 -3.79
CA ILE A 492 -29.28 0.97 -4.07
C ILE A 492 -29.02 1.20 -5.56
N LEU A 493 -29.82 0.61 -6.46
CA LEU A 493 -29.72 0.82 -7.90
C LEU A 493 -29.96 2.29 -8.27
N CYS A 494 -30.96 2.96 -7.69
CA CYS A 494 -31.18 4.39 -7.92
C CYS A 494 -29.97 5.22 -7.47
N PHE A 495 -29.42 4.91 -6.29
CA PHE A 495 -28.21 5.55 -5.79
C PHE A 495 -27.00 5.28 -6.73
N ALA A 496 -26.76 4.03 -7.11
CA ALA A 496 -25.69 3.65 -8.02
C ALA A 496 -25.80 4.37 -9.36
N THR A 497 -27.02 4.50 -9.90
CA THR A 497 -27.29 5.21 -11.15
C THR A 497 -26.91 6.69 -11.04
N LEU A 498 -27.37 7.37 -10.00
CA LEU A 498 -27.09 8.79 -9.77
C LEU A 498 -25.58 9.05 -9.68
N PHE A 499 -24.90 8.32 -8.79
CA PHE A 499 -23.48 8.54 -8.53
C PHE A 499 -22.59 8.09 -9.69
N SER A 500 -22.94 7.00 -10.40
CA SER A 500 -22.17 6.58 -11.58
C SER A 500 -22.34 7.56 -12.74
N PHE A 501 -23.56 8.06 -12.98
CA PHE A 501 -23.82 9.02 -14.04
C PHE A 501 -23.14 10.36 -13.76
N VAL A 502 -23.40 10.96 -12.59
CA VAL A 502 -22.79 12.24 -12.20
C VAL A 502 -21.27 12.10 -12.14
N GLY A 503 -20.77 11.01 -11.58
CA GLY A 503 -19.35 10.68 -11.59
C GLY A 503 -18.79 10.70 -13.00
N THR A 504 -19.38 9.96 -13.94
CA THR A 504 -18.91 9.90 -15.34
C THR A 504 -18.91 11.28 -16.01
N MET A 505 -19.94 12.11 -15.79
CA MET A 505 -19.99 13.47 -16.33
C MET A 505 -18.90 14.39 -15.74
N LEU A 506 -18.68 14.32 -14.43
CA LEU A 506 -17.58 15.06 -13.77
C LEU A 506 -16.21 14.62 -14.28
N GLY A 507 -16.06 13.35 -14.64
CA GLY A 507 -14.85 12.81 -15.26
C GLY A 507 -14.58 13.43 -16.63
N GLY A 508 -15.62 13.59 -17.45
CA GLY A 508 -15.51 14.28 -18.73
C GLY A 508 -15.13 15.76 -18.59
N ILE A 509 -15.70 16.47 -17.59
CA ILE A 509 -15.30 17.88 -17.29
C ILE A 509 -13.82 17.96 -16.91
N TRP A 510 -13.34 17.03 -16.08
CA TRP A 510 -11.94 16.95 -15.71
C TRP A 510 -11.03 16.64 -16.91
N ALA A 511 -11.45 15.71 -17.76
CA ALA A 511 -10.71 15.34 -18.97
C ALA A 511 -10.62 16.52 -19.96
N ASP A 512 -11.68 17.31 -20.09
CA ASP A 512 -11.69 18.51 -20.94
C ASP A 512 -10.66 19.54 -20.47
N GLN A 513 -10.61 19.80 -19.17
CA GLN A 513 -9.65 20.73 -18.58
C GLN A 513 -8.21 20.24 -18.62
N SER A 514 -7.99 18.93 -18.47
CA SER A 514 -6.65 18.36 -18.33
C SER A 514 -6.03 17.96 -19.67
N TRP A 515 -6.85 17.50 -20.61
CA TRP A 515 -6.43 16.90 -21.88
C TRP A 515 -7.05 17.59 -23.11
N GLY A 516 -7.87 18.62 -22.92
CA GLY A 516 -8.48 19.38 -24.01
C GLY A 516 -9.63 18.66 -24.72
N ARG A 517 -10.17 17.58 -24.12
CA ARG A 517 -11.35 16.87 -24.64
C ARG A 517 -12.24 16.29 -23.56
N PHE A 518 -13.55 16.48 -23.68
CA PHE A 518 -14.54 15.90 -22.76
C PHE A 518 -14.62 14.37 -22.80
N TRP A 519 -14.44 13.75 -23.97
CA TRP A 519 -14.54 12.30 -24.15
C TRP A 519 -13.68 11.84 -25.33
N GLY A 520 -13.18 10.62 -25.30
CA GLY A 520 -12.29 10.07 -26.32
C GLY A 520 -12.22 8.55 -26.37
N TRP A 521 -13.21 7.87 -25.79
CA TRP A 521 -13.40 6.42 -25.89
C TRP A 521 -12.22 5.59 -25.37
N ASP A 522 -11.48 6.12 -24.40
CA ASP A 522 -10.41 5.35 -23.77
C ASP A 522 -11.00 4.21 -22.91
N PRO A 523 -10.24 3.14 -22.62
CA PRO A 523 -10.73 2.03 -21.83
C PRO A 523 -11.41 2.40 -20.50
N LYS A 524 -10.92 3.43 -19.78
CA LYS A 524 -11.53 3.86 -18.51
C LYS A 524 -12.83 4.61 -18.69
N GLU A 525 -12.89 5.55 -19.64
CA GLU A 525 -14.12 6.21 -20.06
C GLU A 525 -15.19 5.18 -20.44
N ASN A 526 -14.84 4.19 -21.25
CA ASN A 526 -15.74 3.10 -21.64
C ASN A 526 -16.17 2.25 -20.43
N GLY A 527 -15.26 1.96 -19.50
CA GLY A 527 -15.58 1.27 -18.25
C GLY A 527 -16.60 2.02 -17.40
N ALA A 528 -16.46 3.34 -17.27
CA ALA A 528 -17.42 4.17 -16.55
C ALA A 528 -18.80 4.18 -17.24
N LEU A 529 -18.81 4.33 -18.57
CA LEU A 529 -20.04 4.28 -19.38
C LEU A 529 -20.77 2.94 -19.24
N LEU A 530 -20.06 1.81 -19.25
CA LEU A 530 -20.66 0.48 -19.09
C LEU A 530 -21.48 0.36 -17.80
N ILE A 531 -21.01 0.94 -16.69
CA ILE A 531 -21.74 0.92 -15.42
C ILE A 531 -23.02 1.76 -15.52
N VAL A 532 -22.93 2.97 -16.08
CA VAL A 532 -24.09 3.85 -16.28
C VAL A 532 -25.15 3.17 -17.14
N LEU A 533 -24.75 2.58 -18.27
CA LEU A 533 -25.65 1.86 -19.16
C LEU A 533 -26.27 0.65 -18.48
N TRP A 534 -25.48 -0.13 -17.73
CA TRP A 534 -26.01 -1.28 -17.00
C TRP A 534 -27.04 -0.89 -15.94
N CYS A 535 -26.77 0.16 -15.18
CA CYS A 535 -27.72 0.76 -14.24
C CYS A 535 -29.02 1.19 -14.94
N ALA A 536 -28.91 1.88 -16.09
CA ALA A 536 -30.06 2.30 -16.88
C ALA A 536 -30.88 1.11 -17.40
N ILE A 537 -30.22 0.06 -17.89
CA ILE A 537 -30.86 -1.18 -18.34
C ILE A 537 -31.62 -1.85 -17.19
N MET A 538 -31.02 -1.93 -16.00
CA MET A 538 -31.68 -2.49 -14.81
C MET A 538 -32.92 -1.69 -14.40
N LEU A 539 -32.82 -0.36 -14.37
CA LEU A 539 -33.94 0.53 -14.05
C LEU A 539 -35.06 0.39 -15.08
N HIS A 540 -34.73 0.41 -16.37
CA HIS A 540 -35.69 0.26 -17.46
C HIS A 540 -36.40 -1.11 -17.40
N ALA A 541 -35.64 -2.19 -17.18
CA ALA A 541 -36.19 -3.53 -17.08
C ALA A 541 -37.15 -3.67 -15.88
N ARG A 542 -36.82 -3.07 -14.73
CA ARG A 542 -37.67 -3.08 -13.53
C ARG A 542 -38.92 -2.22 -13.71
N TRP A 543 -38.79 -1.01 -14.26
CA TRP A 543 -39.90 -0.09 -14.48
C TRP A 543 -40.86 -0.63 -15.53
N GLY A 544 -40.33 -1.14 -16.65
CA GLY A 544 -41.09 -1.78 -17.72
C GLY A 544 -41.68 -3.14 -17.35
N ARG A 545 -41.51 -3.59 -16.09
CA ARG A 545 -41.95 -4.90 -15.58
C ARG A 545 -41.45 -6.10 -16.40
N LEU A 546 -40.34 -5.93 -17.13
CA LEU A 546 -39.67 -7.00 -17.88
C LEU A 546 -39.00 -7.99 -16.93
N VAL A 547 -38.57 -7.51 -15.76
CA VAL A 547 -38.00 -8.36 -14.70
C VAL A 547 -38.73 -8.16 -13.37
N GLN A 548 -39.07 -9.27 -12.75
CA GLN A 548 -39.57 -9.32 -11.37
C GLN A 548 -38.39 -9.37 -10.37
N ASP A 549 -38.68 -9.60 -9.09
CA ASP A 549 -37.68 -9.57 -8.01
C ASP A 549 -36.50 -10.50 -8.29
N HIS A 550 -36.76 -11.72 -8.76
CA HIS A 550 -35.71 -12.68 -9.09
C HIS A 550 -34.82 -12.22 -10.26
N GLY A 551 -35.42 -11.64 -11.30
CA GLY A 551 -34.68 -11.13 -12.46
C GLY A 551 -33.80 -9.93 -12.08
N LEU A 552 -34.31 -9.04 -11.21
CA LEU A 552 -33.53 -7.91 -10.68
C LEU A 552 -32.29 -8.39 -9.91
N MET A 553 -32.41 -9.49 -9.15
CA MET A 553 -31.28 -10.07 -8.40
C MET A 553 -30.20 -10.65 -9.32
N ILE A 554 -30.60 -11.32 -10.40
CA ILE A 554 -29.64 -11.80 -11.41
C ILE A 554 -28.90 -10.63 -12.05
N MET A 555 -29.61 -9.57 -12.43
CA MET A 555 -29.00 -8.40 -13.04
C MET A 555 -28.06 -7.67 -12.06
N ALA A 556 -28.40 -7.64 -10.78
CA ALA A 556 -27.53 -7.13 -9.73
C ALA A 556 -26.22 -7.93 -9.62
N VAL A 557 -26.28 -9.27 -9.66
CA VAL A 557 -25.10 -10.13 -9.67
C VAL A 557 -24.24 -9.89 -10.91
N PHE A 558 -24.86 -9.75 -12.09
CA PHE A 558 -24.11 -9.38 -13.30
C PHE A 558 -23.49 -7.98 -13.20
N GLY A 559 -24.10 -7.07 -12.46
CA GLY A 559 -23.53 -5.77 -12.12
C GLY A 559 -22.14 -5.86 -11.47
N ASN A 560 -21.87 -6.89 -10.65
CA ASN A 560 -20.53 -7.13 -10.10
C ASN A 560 -19.49 -7.35 -11.20
N ILE A 561 -19.84 -8.05 -12.29
CA ILE A 561 -18.96 -8.29 -13.43
C ILE A 561 -18.63 -6.96 -14.11
N VAL A 562 -19.67 -6.17 -14.44
CA VAL A 562 -19.54 -4.87 -15.10
C VAL A 562 -18.65 -3.93 -14.29
N THR A 563 -18.89 -3.82 -12.98
CA THR A 563 -18.12 -2.94 -12.10
C THR A 563 -16.68 -3.44 -11.91
N SER A 564 -16.46 -4.75 -11.79
CA SER A 564 -15.10 -5.31 -11.66
C SER A 564 -14.27 -5.11 -12.93
N TRP A 565 -14.90 -5.24 -14.10
CA TRP A 565 -14.25 -4.97 -15.38
C TRP A 565 -13.88 -3.49 -15.51
N SER A 566 -14.80 -2.58 -15.18
CA SER A 566 -14.52 -1.13 -15.18
C SER A 566 -13.39 -0.75 -14.24
N TRP A 567 -13.38 -1.31 -13.02
CA TRP A 567 -12.40 -0.96 -11.99
C TRP A 567 -11.01 -1.60 -12.21
N PHE A 568 -10.95 -2.90 -12.53
CA PHE A 568 -9.68 -3.63 -12.73
C PHE A 568 -9.37 -3.91 -14.20
N GLY A 569 -10.34 -4.43 -14.95
CA GLY A 569 -10.14 -4.92 -16.33
C GLY A 569 -9.65 -3.84 -17.29
N THR A 570 -10.14 -2.60 -17.17
CA THR A 570 -9.71 -1.49 -18.03
C THR A 570 -8.21 -1.16 -17.87
N ASN A 571 -7.65 -1.30 -16.67
CA ASN A 571 -6.21 -1.11 -16.43
C ASN A 571 -5.37 -2.22 -17.07
N MET A 572 -5.95 -3.40 -17.28
CA MET A 572 -5.28 -4.56 -17.89
C MET A 572 -5.24 -4.51 -19.41
N LEU A 573 -5.89 -3.53 -20.04
CA LEU A 573 -5.79 -3.38 -21.50
C LEU A 573 -4.49 -2.70 -21.91
N GLY A 574 -3.74 -2.08 -20.99
CA GLY A 574 -2.42 -1.49 -21.26
C GLY A 574 -2.40 -0.31 -22.24
N VAL A 575 -3.55 0.06 -22.81
CA VAL A 575 -3.71 1.10 -23.83
C VAL A 575 -4.43 2.32 -23.25
N GLY A 576 -4.07 3.51 -23.72
CA GLY A 576 -4.72 4.77 -23.38
C GLY A 576 -3.97 5.59 -22.33
N LEU A 577 -4.35 6.87 -22.19
CA LEU A 577 -3.69 7.86 -21.32
C LEU A 577 -3.71 7.50 -19.83
N HIS A 578 -4.45 6.45 -19.44
CA HIS A 578 -4.65 5.98 -18.08
C HIS A 578 -3.91 4.66 -17.74
N ALA A 579 -3.06 4.13 -18.63
CA ALA A 579 -2.32 2.88 -18.43
C ALA A 579 -1.20 3.06 -17.38
N TYR A 580 -1.55 3.01 -16.09
CA TYR A 580 -0.62 3.27 -14.98
C TYR A 580 -0.31 2.06 -14.10
N GLY A 581 -0.86 0.86 -14.40
CA GLY A 581 -0.70 -0.30 -13.53
C GLY A 581 -1.21 -1.61 -14.14
N PHE A 582 -0.52 -2.12 -15.15
CA PHE A 582 -0.79 -3.44 -15.70
C PHE A 582 -0.46 -4.53 -14.67
N MET A 583 -1.41 -5.43 -14.38
CA MET A 583 -1.27 -6.45 -13.33
C MET A 583 -1.63 -7.85 -13.87
N ASN A 584 -0.64 -8.59 -14.38
CA ASN A 584 -0.81 -9.96 -14.87
C ASN A 584 -1.51 -10.90 -13.86
N ARG A 585 -1.18 -10.81 -12.56
CA ARG A 585 -1.82 -11.64 -11.52
C ARG A 585 -3.29 -11.30 -11.28
N ALA A 586 -3.67 -10.05 -11.48
CA ALA A 586 -5.04 -9.61 -11.24
C ALA A 586 -5.98 -10.11 -12.35
N PHE A 587 -5.48 -10.40 -13.55
CA PHE A 587 -6.30 -10.94 -14.65
C PHE A 587 -6.91 -12.29 -14.29
N PHE A 588 -6.10 -13.25 -13.82
CA PHE A 588 -6.61 -14.57 -13.40
C PHE A 588 -7.66 -14.45 -12.29
N ILE A 589 -7.41 -13.61 -11.28
CA ILE A 589 -8.35 -13.39 -10.17
C ILE A 589 -9.65 -12.77 -10.69
N LEU A 590 -9.57 -11.80 -11.60
CA LEU A 590 -10.72 -11.19 -12.24
C LEU A 590 -11.51 -12.20 -13.08
N SER A 591 -10.84 -13.02 -13.90
CA SER A 591 -11.49 -14.08 -14.69
C SER A 591 -12.19 -15.10 -13.81
N LEU A 592 -11.54 -15.54 -12.73
CA LEU A 592 -12.14 -16.44 -11.74
C LEU A 592 -13.36 -15.80 -11.07
N TRP A 593 -13.25 -14.53 -10.68
CA TRP A 593 -14.38 -13.78 -10.13
C TRP A 593 -15.56 -13.72 -11.10
N ILE A 594 -15.32 -13.36 -12.37
CA ILE A 594 -16.36 -13.33 -13.42
C ILE A 594 -16.99 -14.70 -13.60
N PHE A 595 -16.18 -15.75 -13.69
CA PHE A 595 -16.66 -17.13 -13.79
C PHE A 595 -17.58 -17.51 -12.63
N LEU A 596 -17.18 -17.20 -11.39
CA LEU A 596 -18.00 -17.45 -10.20
C LEU A 596 -19.35 -16.72 -10.24
N GLN A 597 -19.38 -15.45 -10.67
CA GLN A 597 -20.63 -14.71 -10.84
C GLN A 597 -21.54 -15.35 -11.91
N LEU A 598 -20.97 -15.78 -13.05
CA LEU A 598 -21.70 -16.47 -14.12
C LEU A 598 -22.27 -17.82 -13.67
N VAL A 599 -21.52 -18.58 -12.85
CA VAL A 599 -22.01 -19.83 -12.24
C VAL A 599 -23.20 -19.56 -11.34
N ILE A 600 -23.14 -18.54 -10.47
CA ILE A 600 -24.26 -18.15 -9.59
C ILE A 600 -25.51 -17.78 -10.41
N ILE A 601 -25.34 -16.98 -11.47
CA ILE A 601 -26.42 -16.61 -12.39
C ILE A 601 -27.01 -17.85 -13.06
N SER A 602 -26.17 -18.76 -13.55
CA SER A 602 -26.60 -19.99 -14.23
C SER A 602 -27.43 -20.87 -13.30
N ILE A 603 -26.94 -21.12 -12.09
CA ILE A 603 -27.66 -21.90 -11.06
C ILE A 603 -29.04 -21.27 -10.79
N SER A 604 -29.09 -19.95 -10.63
CA SER A 604 -30.35 -19.22 -10.39
C SER A 604 -31.36 -19.40 -11.54
N LEU A 605 -30.91 -19.35 -12.79
CA LEU A 605 -31.77 -19.56 -13.96
C LEU A 605 -32.31 -21.00 -14.05
N PHE A 606 -31.50 -22.00 -13.71
CA PHE A 606 -31.93 -23.41 -13.72
C PHE A 606 -32.97 -23.72 -12.63
N VAL A 607 -32.74 -23.25 -11.40
CA VAL A 607 -33.65 -23.49 -10.27
C VAL A 607 -35.03 -22.85 -10.52
N ASN A 608 -35.06 -21.64 -11.06
CA ASN A 608 -36.31 -20.95 -11.34
C ASN A 608 -37.13 -21.63 -12.47
N LYS A 609 -36.46 -22.20 -13.48
CA LYS A 609 -37.14 -22.98 -14.53
C LYS A 609 -37.82 -24.22 -13.95
N LYS A 610 -37.16 -24.94 -13.05
CA LYS A 610 -37.74 -26.14 -12.40
C LYS A 610 -38.96 -25.78 -11.54
N ALA A 611 -38.88 -24.74 -10.72
CA ALA A 611 -39.99 -24.27 -9.90
C ALA A 611 -41.21 -23.84 -10.76
N ASN A 612 -40.97 -23.16 -11.88
CA ASN A 612 -42.06 -22.76 -12.80
C ASN A 612 -42.63 -23.94 -13.61
N ALA A 613 -41.86 -25.01 -13.82
CA ALA A 613 -42.33 -26.23 -14.47
C ALA A 613 -43.15 -27.12 -13.52
N GLU A 614 -42.85 -27.11 -12.21
CA GLU A 614 -43.62 -27.83 -11.17
C GLU A 614 -44.92 -27.10 -10.75
N ALA A 615 -45.02 -25.80 -11.04
CA ALA A 615 -46.20 -24.97 -10.73
C ALA A 615 -47.23 -24.88 -11.88
N LYS A 616 -46.91 -25.45 -13.05
CA LYS A 616 -47.81 -25.62 -14.20
C LYS A 616 -48.27 -27.06 -14.26
#